data_AF-A0A8S3QR62-F1
#
_entry.id   AF-A0A8S3QR62-F1
#
_cell.length_a   1.000
_cell.length_b   1.000
_cell.length_c   1.000
_cell.angle_alpha   90.00
_cell.angle_beta   90.00
_cell.angle_gamma   90.00
#
_symmetry.space_group_name_H-M   'P 1'
#
loop_
_entity.id
_entity.type
_entity.pdbx_description
1 polymer ?
#
loop_
_entity_poly.entity_id
_entity_poly.type
_entity_poly.pdbx_seq_one_letter_code
_entity_poly.pdbx_strand_id
1 'polypeptide(L)'
;MVSKEEENFLRIVYLNYSVATRALTTFFDKLHPDLSADLHITGNKATLKQLLNPPPCRKRVLYQGQWDILYPPTGTSIVTSADLDLTLIVCLLRNSPPVVVAPVNGFDELPNPNDKSDGANIARLKYYKIFLVSHSKDGSISNVDFIGIWNTLEQVTNIAIRDLKQK
;
A
#
# COMPACT_ATOMS: atom_id res chain seq x y z
N MET A 1 10.30 28.34 -13.21
CA MET A 1 11.02 27.70 -12.10
C MET A 1 9.97 27.13 -11.17
N VAL A 2 10.16 25.90 -10.71
CA VAL A 2 9.27 25.22 -9.77
C VAL A 2 9.54 25.79 -8.37
N SER A 3 8.51 26.07 -7.58
CA SER A 3 8.65 26.60 -6.21
C SER A 3 9.24 25.55 -5.28
N LYS A 4 9.67 25.98 -4.08
CA LYS A 4 10.19 25.02 -3.09
C LYS A 4 9.10 24.04 -2.62
N GLU A 5 7.87 24.52 -2.44
CA GLU A 5 6.73 23.69 -2.07
C GLU A 5 6.38 22.67 -3.16
N GLU A 6 6.47 23.06 -4.44
CA GLU A 6 6.25 22.16 -5.57
C GLU A 6 7.36 21.08 -5.66
N GLU A 7 8.63 21.45 -5.47
CA GLU A 7 9.73 20.48 -5.37
C GLU A 7 9.52 19.48 -4.23
N ASN A 8 9.13 19.98 -3.06
CA ASN A 8 8.85 19.18 -1.88
C ASN A 8 7.73 18.17 -2.14
N PHE A 9 6.68 18.59 -2.84
CA PHE A 9 5.59 17.70 -3.25
C PHE A 9 6.10 16.58 -4.14
N LEU A 10 6.85 16.90 -5.20
CA LEU A 10 7.42 15.90 -6.12
C LEU A 10 8.33 14.90 -5.40
N ARG A 11 9.12 15.37 -4.42
CA ARG A 11 9.99 14.51 -3.61
C ARG A 11 9.19 13.50 -2.77
N ILE A 12 8.08 13.92 -2.16
CA ILE A 12 7.21 13.01 -1.40
C ILE A 12 6.51 12.03 -2.34
N VAL A 13 6.03 12.49 -3.51
CA VAL A 13 5.46 11.61 -4.54
C VAL A 13 6.45 10.52 -4.92
N TYR A 14 7.70 10.88 -5.23
CA TYR A 14 8.75 9.91 -5.54
C TYR A 14 9.01 8.94 -4.37
N LEU A 15 9.15 9.46 -3.15
CA LEU A 15 9.40 8.64 -1.97
C LEU A 15 8.26 7.62 -1.73
N ASN A 16 7.00 8.04 -1.83
CA ASN A 16 5.85 7.17 -1.61
C ASN A 16 5.62 6.19 -2.78
N TYR A 17 5.59 6.68 -4.02
CA TYR A 17 5.23 5.84 -5.18
C TYR A 17 6.38 4.94 -5.63
N SER A 18 7.63 5.33 -5.46
CA SER A 18 8.78 4.56 -5.95
C SER A 18 9.52 3.85 -4.82
N VAL A 19 9.95 4.56 -3.77
CA VAL A 19 10.75 3.93 -2.70
C VAL A 19 9.88 3.05 -1.81
N ALA A 20 8.77 3.57 -1.32
CA ALA A 20 7.91 2.83 -0.40
C ALA A 20 7.20 1.65 -1.07
N THR A 21 6.75 1.79 -2.32
CA THR A 21 6.21 0.66 -3.09
C THR A 21 7.25 -0.46 -3.19
N ARG A 22 8.50 -0.18 -3.58
CA ARG A 22 9.55 -1.21 -3.67
C ARG A 22 9.79 -1.91 -2.33
N ALA A 23 9.92 -1.15 -1.24
CA ALA A 23 10.13 -1.72 0.09
C ALA A 23 8.95 -2.60 0.52
N LEU A 24 7.72 -2.16 0.25
CA LEU A 24 6.51 -2.91 0.55
C LEU A 24 6.38 -4.16 -0.34
N THR A 25 6.72 -4.07 -1.63
CA THR A 25 6.76 -5.22 -2.54
C THR A 25 7.74 -6.28 -2.03
N THR A 26 8.94 -5.89 -1.60
CA THR A 26 9.89 -6.88 -1.04
C THR A 26 9.39 -7.51 0.25
N PHE A 27 8.73 -6.75 1.12
CA PHE A 27 8.08 -7.30 2.31
C PHE A 27 6.95 -8.27 1.93
N PHE A 28 6.13 -7.91 0.95
CA PHE A 28 5.05 -8.71 0.41
C PHE A 28 5.55 -10.06 -0.15
N ASP A 29 6.60 -10.04 -0.97
CA ASP A 29 7.17 -11.25 -1.58
C ASP A 29 7.64 -12.28 -0.56
N LYS A 30 8.12 -11.82 0.60
CA LYS A 30 8.50 -12.71 1.70
C LYS A 30 7.31 -13.43 2.33
N LEU A 31 6.18 -12.76 2.40
CA LEU A 31 4.94 -13.31 2.97
C LEU A 31 4.17 -14.16 1.95
N HIS A 32 4.33 -13.85 0.66
CA HIS A 32 3.65 -14.50 -0.45
C HIS A 32 4.66 -15.03 -1.48
N PRO A 33 5.50 -16.03 -1.11
CA PRO A 33 6.52 -16.56 -2.01
C PRO A 33 5.94 -17.21 -3.27
N ASP A 34 4.67 -17.66 -3.21
CA ASP A 34 3.89 -18.09 -4.37
C ASP A 34 2.55 -17.34 -4.38
N LEU A 35 2.61 -16.08 -4.80
CA LEU A 35 1.43 -15.22 -4.94
C LEU A 35 0.33 -15.88 -5.79
N SER A 36 0.70 -16.57 -6.86
CA SER A 36 -0.26 -17.21 -7.75
C SER A 36 -1.03 -18.31 -7.00
N ALA A 37 -0.33 -19.18 -6.27
CA ALA A 37 -0.98 -20.18 -5.43
C ALA A 37 -1.87 -19.54 -4.37
N ASP A 38 -1.39 -18.51 -3.67
CA ASP A 38 -2.13 -17.82 -2.61
C ASP A 38 -3.45 -17.21 -3.13
N LEU A 39 -3.44 -16.61 -4.32
CA LEU A 39 -4.64 -16.05 -4.96
C LEU A 39 -5.65 -17.12 -5.38
N HIS A 40 -5.21 -18.35 -5.65
CA HIS A 40 -6.07 -19.44 -6.10
C HIS A 40 -6.61 -20.31 -4.96
N ILE A 41 -6.17 -20.09 -3.72
CA ILE A 41 -6.82 -20.66 -2.53
C ILE A 41 -8.30 -20.20 -2.52
N THR A 42 -9.23 -21.15 -2.45
CA THR A 42 -10.68 -20.88 -2.62
C THR A 42 -11.21 -19.81 -1.66
N GLY A 43 -10.76 -19.82 -0.39
CA GLY A 43 -11.15 -18.83 0.61
C GLY A 43 -10.65 -17.41 0.32
N ASN A 44 -9.43 -17.29 -0.23
CA ASN A 44 -8.80 -16.03 -0.60
C ASN A 44 -9.55 -15.37 -1.77
N LYS A 45 -9.77 -16.14 -2.85
CA LYS A 45 -10.55 -15.67 -4.01
C LYS A 45 -11.96 -15.23 -3.63
N ALA A 46 -12.63 -15.98 -2.75
CA ALA A 46 -13.96 -15.62 -2.27
C ALA A 46 -13.96 -14.29 -1.50
N THR A 47 -12.96 -14.09 -0.64
CA THR A 47 -12.79 -12.84 0.13
C THR A 47 -12.55 -11.66 -0.80
N LEU A 48 -11.64 -11.79 -1.76
CA LEU A 48 -11.36 -10.74 -2.76
C LEU A 48 -12.58 -10.41 -3.62
N LYS A 49 -13.42 -11.41 -3.95
CA LYS A 49 -14.66 -11.19 -4.69
C LYS A 49 -15.68 -10.39 -3.88
N GLN A 50 -15.75 -10.58 -2.56
CA GLN A 50 -16.58 -9.75 -1.68
C GLN A 50 -16.06 -8.32 -1.54
N LEU A 51 -14.75 -8.09 -1.68
CA LEU A 51 -14.18 -6.75 -1.69
C LEU A 51 -14.46 -5.98 -2.99
N LEU A 52 -14.56 -6.71 -4.11
CA LEU A 52 -14.99 -6.18 -5.41
C LEU A 52 -16.49 -5.86 -5.42
N ASN A 53 -17.30 -6.81 -4.95
CA ASN A 53 -18.76 -6.73 -4.95
C ASN A 53 -19.30 -6.85 -3.51
N PRO A 54 -19.09 -5.81 -2.68
CA PRO A 54 -19.55 -5.85 -1.30
C PRO A 54 -21.09 -5.73 -1.22
N PRO A 55 -21.69 -6.18 -0.10
CA PRO A 55 -23.09 -5.88 0.18
C PRO A 55 -23.31 -4.35 0.32
N PRO A 56 -24.55 -3.84 0.16
CA PRO A 56 -24.84 -2.39 0.13
C PRO A 56 -24.33 -1.59 1.34
N CYS A 57 -24.19 -2.23 2.51
CA CYS A 57 -23.74 -1.59 3.74
C CYS A 57 -22.21 -1.51 3.87
N ARG A 58 -21.43 -1.99 2.88
CA ARG A 58 -19.96 -2.01 2.95
C ARG A 58 -19.36 -1.26 1.76
N LYS A 59 -18.28 -0.53 2.01
CA LYS A 59 -17.53 0.18 0.97
C LYS A 59 -16.79 -0.83 0.09
N ARG A 60 -16.76 -0.56 -1.20
CA ARG A 60 -15.91 -1.27 -2.17
C ARG A 60 -14.45 -0.98 -1.85
N VAL A 61 -13.64 -2.03 -1.81
CA VAL A 61 -12.20 -1.95 -1.53
C VAL A 61 -11.38 -2.26 -2.78
N LEU A 62 -11.85 -3.22 -3.60
CA LEU A 62 -11.20 -3.63 -4.84
C LEU A 62 -12.00 -3.10 -6.03
N TYR A 63 -11.33 -2.56 -7.04
CA TYR A 63 -11.97 -2.11 -8.28
C TYR A 63 -11.77 -3.11 -9.41
N GLN A 64 -12.58 -3.03 -10.47
CA GLN A 64 -12.55 -4.00 -11.57
C GLN A 64 -11.16 -4.11 -12.21
N GLY A 65 -10.47 -2.99 -12.46
CA GLY A 65 -9.11 -3.03 -13.01
C GLY A 65 -8.10 -3.77 -12.12
N GLN A 66 -8.22 -3.65 -10.79
CA GLN A 66 -7.37 -4.41 -9.86
C GLN A 66 -7.77 -5.88 -9.82
N TRP A 67 -9.06 -6.19 -9.95
CA TRP A 67 -9.52 -7.56 -10.09
C TRP A 67 -8.98 -8.22 -11.36
N ASP A 68 -9.00 -7.50 -12.48
CA ASP A 68 -8.52 -8.01 -13.76
C ASP A 68 -6.99 -8.21 -13.79
N ILE A 69 -6.24 -7.50 -12.94
CA ILE A 69 -4.83 -7.81 -12.66
C ILE A 69 -4.70 -9.16 -11.95
N LEU A 70 -5.49 -9.38 -10.89
CA LEU A 70 -5.41 -10.62 -10.08
C LEU A 70 -5.99 -11.85 -10.78
N TYR A 71 -7.05 -11.65 -11.58
CA TYR A 71 -7.79 -12.70 -12.28
C TYR A 71 -8.10 -12.26 -13.71
N PRO A 72 -7.12 -12.32 -14.63
CA PRO A 72 -7.30 -11.86 -15.99
C PRO A 72 -8.44 -12.58 -16.73
N PRO A 73 -9.24 -11.88 -17.54
CA PRO A 73 -10.34 -12.49 -18.30
C PRO A 73 -9.89 -13.57 -19.28
N THR A 74 -8.64 -13.49 -19.76
CA THR A 74 -8.05 -14.42 -20.75
C THR A 74 -7.52 -15.72 -20.15
N GLY A 75 -7.61 -15.92 -18.83
CA GLY A 75 -7.13 -17.13 -18.15
C GLY A 75 -5.85 -16.92 -17.33
N THR A 76 -5.11 -18.00 -17.06
CA THR A 76 -3.93 -18.03 -16.17
C THR A 76 -2.75 -17.24 -16.74
N SER A 77 -2.73 -15.93 -16.51
CA SER A 77 -1.48 -15.17 -16.43
C SER A 77 -0.87 -15.39 -15.05
N ILE A 78 0.46 -15.52 -14.99
CA ILE A 78 1.19 -15.54 -13.73
C ILE A 78 1.25 -14.09 -13.25
N VAL A 79 0.48 -13.78 -12.20
CA VAL A 79 0.52 -12.47 -11.54
C VAL A 79 1.73 -12.43 -10.64
N THR A 80 2.53 -11.38 -10.75
CA THR A 80 3.68 -11.14 -9.88
C THR A 80 3.44 -9.90 -9.03
N SER A 81 4.18 -9.76 -7.93
CA SER A 81 4.10 -8.57 -7.07
C SER A 81 4.52 -7.28 -7.79
N ALA A 82 5.30 -7.38 -8.88
CA ALA A 82 5.67 -6.26 -9.73
C ALA A 82 4.47 -5.66 -10.51
N ASP A 83 3.41 -6.44 -10.71
CA ASP A 83 2.18 -6.00 -11.37
C ASP A 83 1.23 -5.27 -10.41
N LEU A 84 1.54 -5.28 -9.11
CA LEU A 84 0.67 -4.74 -8.07
C LEU A 84 1.10 -3.33 -7.66
N ASP A 85 0.13 -2.40 -7.67
CA ASP A 85 0.35 -1.11 -7.04
C ASP A 85 0.32 -1.21 -5.49
N LEU A 86 0.81 -0.18 -4.81
CA LEU A 86 0.83 -0.09 -3.35
C LEU A 86 -0.54 -0.37 -2.72
N THR A 87 -1.63 0.15 -3.29
CA THR A 87 -2.97 -0.05 -2.71
C THR A 87 -3.45 -1.49 -2.84
N LEU A 88 -3.12 -2.14 -3.95
CA LEU A 88 -3.44 -3.54 -4.18
C LEU A 88 -2.62 -4.45 -3.27
N ILE A 89 -1.32 -4.17 -3.09
CA ILE A 89 -0.48 -4.88 -2.11
C ILE A 89 -1.06 -4.76 -0.69
N VAL A 90 -1.40 -3.55 -0.25
CA VAL A 90 -2.03 -3.33 1.07
C VAL A 90 -3.37 -4.07 1.19
N CYS A 91 -4.15 -4.12 0.10
CA CYS A 91 -5.43 -4.84 0.07
C CYS A 91 -5.24 -6.34 0.31
N LEU A 92 -4.24 -6.96 -0.34
CA LEU A 92 -3.94 -8.38 -0.18
C LEU A 92 -3.44 -8.69 1.24
N LEU A 93 -2.46 -7.93 1.74
CA LEU A 93 -1.85 -8.13 3.07
C LEU A 93 -2.87 -8.12 4.23
N ARG A 94 -3.93 -7.32 4.11
CA ARG A 94 -4.93 -7.15 5.16
C ARG A 94 -6.15 -8.06 5.04
N ASN A 95 -6.35 -8.76 3.92
CA ASN A 95 -7.61 -9.48 3.66
C ASN A 95 -7.47 -10.95 3.27
N SER A 96 -6.30 -11.48 2.88
CA SER A 96 -6.26 -12.75 2.13
C SER A 96 -5.11 -13.72 2.45
N PRO A 97 -5.23 -14.56 3.51
CA PRO A 97 -5.75 -14.23 4.84
C PRO A 97 -5.01 -12.99 5.41
N PRO A 98 -5.52 -12.32 6.45
CA PRO A 98 -4.80 -11.20 7.06
C PRO A 98 -3.48 -11.71 7.65
N VAL A 99 -2.37 -11.40 6.98
CA VAL A 99 -1.02 -11.74 7.44
C VAL A 99 -0.47 -10.64 8.36
N VAL A 100 -0.98 -9.42 8.21
CA VAL A 100 -0.59 -8.26 9.00
C VAL A 100 -1.71 -7.87 9.95
N VAL A 101 -1.36 -7.73 11.24
CA VAL A 101 -2.28 -7.26 12.28
C VAL A 101 -2.62 -5.79 12.04
N ALA A 102 -3.92 -5.46 12.09
CA ALA A 102 -4.37 -4.08 11.94
C ALA A 102 -3.91 -3.21 13.13
N PRO A 103 -3.56 -1.94 12.90
CA PRO A 103 -3.40 -0.99 14.01
C PRO A 103 -4.75 -0.76 14.69
N VAL A 104 -4.74 -0.12 15.87
CA VAL A 104 -5.93 0.06 16.73
C VAL A 104 -7.14 0.61 15.98
N ASN A 105 -6.93 1.58 15.08
CA ASN A 105 -8.00 2.22 14.30
C ASN A 105 -8.16 1.63 12.88
N GLY A 106 -7.46 0.54 12.56
CA GLY A 106 -7.47 -0.07 11.24
C GLY A 106 -6.62 0.64 10.19
N PHE A 107 -6.61 0.09 8.98
CA PHE A 107 -5.73 0.51 7.87
C PHE A 107 -6.22 1.74 7.08
N ASP A 108 -7.35 2.32 7.47
CA ASP A 108 -7.99 3.43 6.75
C ASP A 108 -7.84 4.77 7.50
N GLU A 109 -7.19 4.76 8.67
CA GLU A 109 -6.87 5.95 9.47
C GLU A 109 -5.36 6.12 9.64
N LEU A 110 -4.91 7.35 9.87
CA LEU A 110 -3.50 7.63 10.18
C LEU A 110 -3.18 7.10 11.59
N PRO A 111 -2.26 6.12 11.73
CA PRO A 111 -1.95 5.53 13.03
C PRO A 111 -1.17 6.49 13.95
N ASN A 112 -1.24 6.24 15.26
CA ASN A 112 -0.46 6.96 16.27
C ASN A 112 1.04 6.96 15.90
N PRO A 113 1.75 8.11 15.86
CA PRO A 113 3.15 8.18 15.45
C PRO A 113 4.11 7.23 16.20
N ASN A 114 3.78 6.84 17.43
CA ASN A 114 4.60 5.94 18.25
C ASN A 114 4.37 4.44 17.95
N ASP A 115 3.30 4.08 17.25
CA ASP A 115 3.04 2.69 16.86
C ASP A 115 3.95 2.29 15.69
N LYS A 116 4.98 1.50 15.97
CA LYS A 116 5.96 1.06 14.97
C LYS A 116 5.67 -0.33 14.38
N SER A 117 4.49 -0.89 14.64
CA SER A 117 4.08 -2.18 14.07
C SER A 117 4.02 -2.15 12.54
N ASP A 118 4.16 -3.32 11.91
CA ASP A 118 4.05 -3.47 10.46
C ASP A 118 2.69 -2.97 9.94
N GLY A 119 1.61 -3.27 10.66
CA GLY A 119 0.27 -2.79 10.35
C GLY A 119 0.18 -1.27 10.33
N ALA A 120 0.75 -0.60 11.33
CA ALA A 120 0.78 0.85 11.39
C ALA A 120 1.65 1.45 10.28
N ASN A 121 2.80 0.84 10.00
CA ASN A 121 3.69 1.28 8.92
C ASN A 121 3.00 1.19 7.54
N ILE A 122 2.33 0.07 7.26
CA ILE A 122 1.56 -0.16 6.03
C ILE A 122 0.39 0.84 5.93
N ALA A 123 -0.34 1.07 7.03
CA ALA A 123 -1.42 2.05 7.06
C ALA A 123 -0.93 3.49 6.78
N ARG A 124 0.24 3.89 7.30
CA ARG A 124 0.85 5.20 6.98
C ARG A 124 1.18 5.35 5.49
N LEU A 125 1.78 4.32 4.88
CA LEU A 125 2.13 4.36 3.46
C LEU A 125 0.89 4.58 2.59
N LYS A 126 -0.19 3.84 2.90
CA LYS A 126 -1.47 3.99 2.23
C LYS A 126 -2.11 5.36 2.48
N TYR A 127 -2.12 5.84 3.72
CA TYR A 127 -2.66 7.15 4.09
C TYR A 127 -1.99 8.27 3.29
N TYR A 128 -0.66 8.30 3.26
CA TYR A 128 0.06 9.33 2.52
C TYR A 128 -0.11 9.23 1.00
N LYS A 129 -0.32 8.04 0.45
CA LYS A 129 -0.70 7.90 -0.96
C LYS A 129 -2.03 8.60 -1.25
N ILE A 130 -3.04 8.37 -0.41
CA ILE A 130 -4.36 9.02 -0.54
C ILE A 130 -4.25 10.53 -0.35
N PHE A 131 -3.49 10.98 0.65
CA PHE A 131 -3.19 12.39 0.88
C PHE A 131 -2.55 13.06 -0.35
N LEU A 132 -1.58 12.40 -1.00
CA LEU A 132 -0.93 12.96 -2.20
C LEU A 132 -1.90 13.07 -3.38
N VAL A 133 -2.79 12.10 -3.55
CA VAL A 133 -3.83 12.15 -4.58
C VAL A 133 -4.78 13.32 -4.32
N SER A 134 -5.20 13.56 -3.07
CA SER A 134 -6.08 14.68 -2.76
C SER A 134 -5.44 16.05 -2.99
N HIS A 135 -4.12 16.16 -2.84
CA HIS A 135 -3.33 17.39 -3.08
C HIS A 135 -2.72 17.48 -4.48
N SER A 136 -3.06 16.57 -5.38
CA SER A 136 -2.49 16.52 -6.74
C SER A 136 -2.78 17.76 -7.57
N LYS A 137 -3.92 18.43 -7.31
CA LYS A 137 -4.29 19.69 -7.98
C LYS A 137 -3.46 20.88 -7.51
N ASP A 138 -3.09 20.89 -6.23
CA ASP A 138 -2.28 21.96 -5.65
C ASP A 138 -0.82 21.84 -6.09
N GLY A 139 -0.38 20.59 -6.33
CA GLY A 139 0.96 20.27 -6.84
C GLY A 139 2.10 20.73 -5.93
N SER A 140 1.79 21.14 -4.71
CA SER A 140 2.68 21.81 -3.76
C SER A 140 2.33 21.42 -2.34
N ILE A 141 3.32 21.45 -1.45
CA ILE A 141 3.15 21.16 -0.04
C ILE A 141 4.01 22.09 0.80
N SER A 142 3.47 22.56 1.93
CA SER A 142 4.20 23.45 2.83
C SER A 142 5.49 22.79 3.32
N ASN A 143 6.52 23.59 3.62
CA ASN A 143 7.78 23.06 4.13
C ASN A 143 7.62 22.33 5.48
N VAL A 144 6.66 22.75 6.30
CA VAL A 144 6.38 22.12 7.61
C VAL A 144 5.79 20.73 7.41
N ASP A 145 4.78 20.61 6.55
CA ASP A 145 4.17 19.31 6.23
C ASP A 145 5.17 18.42 5.51
N PHE A 146 5.98 18.99 4.61
CA PHE A 146 7.05 18.25 3.92
C PHE A 146 7.96 17.55 4.91
N ILE A 147 8.50 18.27 5.90
CA ILE A 147 9.43 17.71 6.89
C ILE A 147 8.76 16.57 7.68
N GLY A 148 7.52 16.77 8.14
CA GLY A 148 6.78 15.76 8.91
C GLY A 148 6.52 14.48 8.12
N ILE A 149 6.02 14.63 6.89
CA ILE A 149 5.71 13.49 6.01
C ILE A 149 6.99 12.78 5.56
N TRP A 150 8.01 13.54 5.17
CA TRP A 150 9.30 13.00 4.74
C TRP A 150 9.91 12.11 5.82
N ASN A 151 10.05 12.62 7.04
CA ASN A 151 10.63 11.86 8.15
C ASN A 151 9.84 10.59 8.46
N THR A 152 8.50 10.67 8.38
CA THR A 152 7.63 9.51 8.62
C THR A 152 7.82 8.45 7.53
N LEU A 153 7.79 8.83 6.26
CA LEU A 153 7.96 7.90 5.14
C LEU A 153 9.38 7.34 5.08
N GLU A 154 10.41 8.16 5.32
CA GLU A 154 11.80 7.72 5.39
C GLU A 154 12.00 6.68 6.51
N GLN A 155 11.42 6.90 7.69
CA GLN A 155 11.48 5.92 8.78
C GLN A 155 10.81 4.60 8.38
N VAL A 156 9.59 4.65 7.85
CA VAL A 156 8.83 3.45 7.47
C VAL A 156 9.55 2.65 6.38
N THR A 157 10.04 3.33 5.34
CA THR A 157 10.78 2.70 4.25
C THR A 157 12.11 2.12 4.69
N ASN A 158 12.84 2.80 5.57
CA ASN A 158 14.11 2.31 6.09
C ASN A 158 13.96 1.10 7.02
N ILE A 159 12.90 1.03 7.84
CA ILE A 159 12.61 -0.17 8.65
C ILE A 159 12.36 -1.35 7.71
N ALA A 160 11.48 -1.17 6.72
CA ALA A 160 11.19 -2.18 5.72
C ALA A 160 12.44 -2.63 4.93
N ILE A 161 13.45 -1.77 4.75
CA ILE A 161 14.74 -2.11 4.10
C ILE A 161 15.74 -2.77 5.08
N ARG A 162 15.79 -2.36 6.35
CA ARG A 162 16.74 -2.90 7.35
C ARG A 162 16.39 -4.32 7.76
N ASP A 163 15.10 -4.63 7.87
CA ASP A 163 14.64 -5.99 8.16
C ASP A 163 14.91 -6.97 6.99
N LEU A 164 15.37 -6.46 5.84
CA LEU A 164 15.85 -7.26 4.70
C LEU A 164 17.31 -7.68 4.83
N LYS A 165 18.11 -7.00 5.66
CA LYS A 165 19.57 -7.21 5.76
C LYS A 165 20.01 -8.02 6.98
N GLN A 166 19.10 -8.34 7.90
CA GLN A 166 19.44 -8.95 9.19
C GLN A 166 19.05 -10.44 9.34
N LYS A 167 18.69 -11.14 8.25
CA LYS A 167 18.50 -12.61 8.27
C LYS A 167 19.11 -13.25 7.03
#